data_AF-A0A4R4L5B0-F1
#
_entry.id   AF-A0A4R4L5B0-F1
#
_cell.length_a   1.000
_cell.length_b   1.000
_cell.length_c   1.000
_cell.angle_alpha   90.00
_cell.angle_beta   90.00
_cell.angle_gamma   90.00
#
_symmetry.space_group_name_H-M   'P 1'
#
loop_
_entity.id
_entity.type
_entity.pdbx_description
1 polymer ?
#
loop_
_entity_poly.entity_id
_entity_poly.type
_entity_poly.pdbx_seq_one_letter_code
_entity_poly.pdbx_strand_id
1 'polypeptide(L)'
;MCAGTAWYVSTRLNGRDHDAVLAEAGLVPRDGVPDDVELVHRAGDSASYIIAINHIDRDVKLAATGKELITGAPCHEDSTGTTGDDRVLRTAS
;
A
#
# COMPACT_ATOMS: atom_id res chain seq x y z
N MET A 1 -4.23 24.10 21.46
CA MET A 1 -5.49 24.15 20.69
C MET A 1 -5.48 22.98 19.73
N CYS A 2 -6.44 22.05 19.78
CA CYS A 2 -6.54 20.98 18.79
C CYS A 2 -7.18 21.55 17.53
N ALA A 3 -6.41 21.69 16.45
CA ALA A 3 -6.88 22.14 15.14
C ALA A 3 -7.31 20.92 14.29
N GLY A 4 -8.24 20.12 14.79
CA GLY A 4 -8.78 18.95 14.09
C GLY A 4 -10.10 19.26 13.37
N THR A 5 -10.36 18.56 12.28
CA THR A 5 -11.63 18.61 11.53
C THR A 5 -12.40 17.31 11.75
N ALA A 6 -13.74 17.38 11.80
CA ALA A 6 -14.62 16.22 11.85
C ALA A 6 -15.66 16.31 10.72
N TRP A 7 -15.94 15.19 10.06
CA TRP A 7 -16.90 15.12 8.95
C TRP A 7 -18.04 14.13 9.25
N TYR A 8 -19.22 14.45 8.73
CA TYR A 8 -20.40 13.58 8.74
C TYR A 8 -20.85 13.34 7.31
N VAL A 9 -20.87 12.06 6.88
CA VAL A 9 -21.26 11.65 5.54
C VAL A 9 -22.56 10.85 5.66
N SER A 10 -23.69 11.43 5.24
CA SER A 10 -25.02 10.85 5.39
C SER A 10 -25.55 10.15 4.13
N THR A 11 -24.65 9.87 3.18
CA THR A 11 -24.98 9.23 1.91
C THR A 11 -23.88 8.24 1.52
N ARG A 12 -24.21 7.31 0.63
CA ARG A 12 -23.21 6.40 0.05
C ARG A 12 -22.47 7.13 -1.07
N LEU A 13 -21.18 7.36 -0.87
CA LEU A 13 -20.32 7.93 -1.90
C LEU A 13 -19.98 6.89 -2.97
N ASN A 14 -19.82 7.35 -4.20
CA ASN A 14 -19.15 6.59 -5.27
C ASN A 14 -17.64 6.93 -5.26
N GLY A 15 -16.85 6.26 -6.11
CA GLY A 15 -15.39 6.44 -6.15
C GLY A 15 -14.93 7.90 -6.23
N ARG A 16 -15.48 8.68 -7.17
CA ARG A 16 -15.09 10.09 -7.36
C ARG A 16 -15.40 10.94 -6.13
N ASP A 17 -16.58 10.75 -5.53
CA ASP A 17 -16.96 11.55 -4.35
C ASP A 17 -16.15 11.13 -3.12
N HIS A 18 -15.72 9.87 -3.05
CA HIS A 18 -14.79 9.39 -2.01
C HIS A 18 -13.40 10.01 -2.18
N ASP A 19 -12.87 10.08 -3.40
CA ASP A 19 -11.56 10.69 -3.68
C ASP A 19 -11.49 12.15 -3.21
N ALA A 20 -12.57 12.91 -3.38
CA ALA A 20 -12.65 14.29 -2.91
C ALA A 20 -12.49 14.42 -1.39
N VAL A 21 -13.11 13.51 -0.62
CA VAL A 21 -13.00 13.50 0.85
C VAL A 21 -11.59 13.11 1.29
N LEU A 22 -10.97 12.13 0.64
CA LEU A 22 -9.59 11.73 0.94
C LEU A 22 -8.59 12.86 0.66
N ALA A 23 -8.78 13.59 -0.45
CA ALA A 23 -7.96 14.74 -0.79
C ALA A 23 -8.10 15.87 0.25
N GLU A 24 -9.32 16.16 0.73
CA GLU A 24 -9.53 17.13 1.82
C GLU A 24 -8.84 16.70 3.13
N ALA A 25 -8.66 15.39 3.34
CA ALA A 25 -7.92 14.83 4.48
C ALA A 25 -6.40 14.97 4.36
N GLY A 26 -5.92 15.51 3.23
CA GLY A 26 -4.50 15.55 2.92
C GLY A 26 -3.91 14.19 2.53
N LEU A 27 -4.75 13.20 2.22
CA LEU A 27 -4.30 11.93 1.68
C LEU A 27 -4.09 12.07 0.17
N VAL A 28 -2.93 11.64 -0.30
CA VAL A 28 -2.58 11.64 -1.72
C VAL A 28 -2.77 10.24 -2.30
N PRO A 29 -3.29 10.13 -3.53
CA PRO A 29 -3.29 8.86 -4.26
C PRO A 29 -1.87 8.30 -4.34
N ARG A 30 -1.77 6.98 -4.27
CA ARG A 30 -0.48 6.31 -4.40
C ARG A 30 -0.22 6.00 -5.88
N ASP A 31 0.77 6.67 -6.44
CA ASP A 31 1.21 6.41 -7.81
C ASP A 31 2.05 5.12 -7.89
N GLY A 32 2.05 4.51 -9.08
CA GLY A 32 2.98 3.42 -9.42
C GLY A 32 2.54 2.01 -9.00
N VAL A 33 1.32 1.85 -8.48
CA VAL A 33 0.73 0.55 -8.15
C VAL A 33 -0.55 0.38 -8.96
N PRO A 34 -0.70 -0.71 -9.75
CA PRO A 34 -1.93 -0.98 -10.46
C PRO A 34 -3.13 -1.10 -9.52
N ASP A 35 -4.33 -0.77 -10.02
CA ASP A 35 -5.57 -1.12 -9.35
C ASP A 35 -5.62 -2.62 -9.03
N ASP A 36 -6.29 -2.99 -7.94
CA ASP A 36 -6.38 -4.35 -7.40
C ASP A 36 -5.03 -4.96 -6.95
N VAL A 37 -3.99 -4.13 -6.77
CA VAL A 37 -2.78 -4.50 -6.02
C VAL A 37 -2.80 -3.77 -4.68
N GLU A 38 -3.03 -4.51 -3.60
CA GLU A 38 -3.10 -3.95 -2.25
C GLU A 38 -1.69 -3.83 -1.64
N LEU A 39 -1.36 -2.67 -1.08
CA LEU A 39 -0.15 -2.45 -0.30
C LEU A 39 -0.49 -2.00 1.13
N VAL A 40 -0.05 -2.77 2.12
CA VAL A 40 -0.17 -2.43 3.54
C VAL A 40 1.22 -2.16 4.11
N HIS A 41 1.38 -0.99 4.74
CA HIS A 41 2.60 -0.65 5.49
C HIS A 41 2.37 -0.82 6.98
N ARG A 42 3.15 -1.70 7.62
CA ARG A 42 3.16 -1.88 9.07
C ARG A 42 4.51 -1.49 9.62
N ALA A 43 4.56 -0.42 10.40
CA ALA A 43 5.77 0.03 11.08
C ALA A 43 5.76 -0.39 12.56
N GLY A 44 6.92 -0.75 13.09
CA GLY A 44 7.18 -0.93 14.51
C GLY A 44 8.58 -0.42 14.86
N ASP A 45 8.92 -0.42 16.15
CA ASP A 45 10.12 0.26 16.66
C ASP A 45 11.45 -0.22 16.02
N SER A 46 11.51 -1.48 15.61
CA SER A 46 12.74 -2.11 15.10
C SER A 46 12.72 -2.43 13.60
N ALA A 47 11.56 -2.35 12.95
CA ALA A 47 11.40 -2.77 11.57
C ALA A 47 10.10 -2.23 10.96
N SER A 48 10.12 -2.10 9.65
CA SER A 48 8.93 -1.80 8.85
C SER A 48 8.69 -2.90 7.83
N TYR A 49 7.41 -3.10 7.50
CA TYR A 49 6.96 -4.18 6.64
C TYR A 49 6.02 -3.64 5.58
N ILE A 50 6.30 -3.98 4.33
CA ILE A 50 5.36 -3.80 3.22
C ILE A 50 4.78 -5.17 2.89
N ILE A 51 3.47 -5.28 3.00
CA ILE A 51 2.72 -6.46 2.57
C ILE A 51 2.05 -6.09 1.26
N ALA A 52 2.32 -6.85 0.22
CA ALA A 52 1.75 -6.66 -1.10
C ALA A 52 0.90 -7.86 -1.48
N ILE A 53 -0.35 -7.63 -1.85
CA ILE A 53 -1.29 -8.67 -2.27
C ILE A 53 -1.69 -8.35 -3.71
N ASN A 54 -1.38 -9.28 -4.62
CA ASN A 54 -1.66 -9.13 -6.03
C ASN A 54 -2.96 -9.84 -6.41
N HIS A 55 -4.08 -9.11 -6.53
CA HIS A 55 -5.38 -9.69 -6.88
C HIS A 55 -5.63 -9.81 -8.39
N ILE A 56 -4.74 -9.27 -9.22
CA ILE A 56 -4.87 -9.35 -10.68
C ILE A 56 -4.21 -10.61 -11.22
N ASP A 57 -4.57 -10.99 -12.45
CA ASP A 57 -4.15 -12.22 -13.12
C ASP A 57 -2.77 -12.13 -13.81
N ARG A 58 -1.98 -11.10 -13.50
CA ARG A 58 -0.62 -10.92 -14.05
C ARG A 58 0.38 -10.50 -12.98
N ASP A 59 1.65 -10.74 -13.29
CA ASP A 59 2.77 -10.29 -12.48
C ASP A 59 2.89 -8.76 -12.41
N VAL A 60 3.29 -8.25 -11.24
CA VAL A 60 3.45 -6.81 -10.97
C VAL A 60 4.81 -6.53 -10.35
N LYS A 61 5.53 -5.56 -10.90
CA LYS A 61 6.79 -5.09 -10.31
C LYS A 61 6.50 -4.08 -9.22
N LEU A 62 7.16 -4.25 -8.07
CA LEU A 62 7.07 -3.35 -6.95
C LEU A 62 8.42 -2.71 -6.67
N ALA A 63 8.40 -1.38 -6.56
CA ALA A 63 9.55 -0.59 -6.16
C ALA A 63 9.77 -0.66 -4.65
N ALA A 64 10.47 -1.71 -4.21
CA ALA A 64 10.78 -1.92 -2.80
C ALA A 64 12.12 -2.62 -2.62
N THR A 65 12.90 -2.18 -1.63
CA THR A 65 14.17 -2.80 -1.24
C THR A 65 14.02 -3.43 0.13
N GLY A 66 14.58 -4.62 0.35
CA GLY A 66 14.51 -5.25 1.67
C GLY A 66 14.76 -6.76 1.64
N LYS A 67 14.20 -7.45 2.63
CA LYS A 67 14.19 -8.92 2.68
C LYS A 67 12.76 -9.41 2.50
N GLU A 68 12.53 -10.23 1.49
CA GLU A 68 11.28 -10.97 1.34
C GLU A 68 11.22 -12.07 2.40
N LEU A 69 10.12 -12.13 3.16
CA LEU A 69 10.05 -12.94 4.38
C LEU A 69 9.52 -14.36 4.15
N ILE A 70 8.82 -14.62 3.05
CA ILE A 70 8.31 -15.96 2.73
C ILE A 70 9.45 -16.86 2.23
N THR A 71 10.29 -16.34 1.34
CA THR A 71 11.43 -17.00 0.70
C THR A 71 12.76 -16.70 1.38
N GLY A 72 12.85 -15.58 2.11
CA GLY A 72 14.10 -15.10 2.69
C GLY A 72 15.02 -14.36 1.71
N ALA A 73 14.63 -14.22 0.43
CA ALA A 73 15.44 -13.61 -0.60
C ALA A 73 15.60 -12.09 -0.41
N PRO A 74 16.72 -11.50 -0.84
CA PRO A 74 16.82 -10.05 -0.96
C PRO A 74 15.87 -9.54 -2.06
N CYS A 75 15.22 -8.41 -1.80
CA CYS A 75 14.43 -7.67 -2.77
C CYS A 75 15.13 -6.35 -3.12
N HIS A 76 15.12 -6.06 -4.42
CA HIS A 76 15.63 -4.82 -5.00
C HIS A 76 14.47 -4.04 -5.62
N GLU A 77 14.73 -2.78 -5.98
CA GLU A 77 13.80 -1.75 -6.47
C GLU A 77 12.88 -2.12 -7.66
N ASP A 78 12.93 -3.34 -8.18
CA ASP A 78 12.07 -3.84 -9.26
C ASP A 78 11.67 -5.32 -9.07
N SER A 79 11.41 -5.73 -7.83
CA SER A 79 11.08 -7.12 -7.53
C SER A 79 9.69 -7.47 -8.11
N THR A 80 9.64 -8.43 -9.04
CA THR A 80 8.40 -8.87 -9.72
C THR A 80 7.58 -9.81 -8.88
N GLY A 81 6.41 -9.41 -8.37
CA GLY A 81 5.36 -10.23 -7.76
C GLY A 81 4.67 -11.15 -8.76
N THR A 82 4.38 -12.39 -8.38
CA THR A 82 3.63 -13.33 -9.23
C THR A 82 2.12 -13.12 -9.07
N THR A 83 1.32 -13.52 -10.05
CA THR A 83 -0.15 -13.57 -9.93
C THR A 83 -0.62 -14.36 -8.71
N GLY A 84 -1.44 -13.75 -7.85
CA GLY A 84 -1.97 -14.41 -6.65
C GLY A 84 -0.94 -14.67 -5.54
N ASP A 85 0.29 -14.17 -5.68
CA ASP A 85 1.28 -14.21 -4.60
C ASP A 85 1.07 -13.05 -3.62
N ASP A 86 0.99 -13.41 -2.34
CA ASP A 86 1.19 -12.47 -1.24
C ASP A 86 2.70 -12.33 -1.02
N ARG A 87 3.21 -11.09 -0.97
CA ARG A 87 4.61 -10.82 -0.64
C ARG A 87 4.73 -10.02 0.63
N VAL A 88 5.67 -10.40 1.48
CA VAL A 88 5.97 -9.66 2.69
C VAL A 88 7.42 -9.22 2.66
N LEU A 89 7.65 -7.93 2.50
CA LEU A 89 8.96 -7.30 2.45
C LEU A 89 9.25 -6.64 3.79
N ARG A 90 10.40 -6.95 4.39
CA ARG A 90 10.93 -6.23 5.55
C ARG A 90 11.96 -5.22 5.11
N THR A 91 11.74 -3.96 5.48
CA THR A 91 12.71 -2.88 5.39
C THR A 91 13.42 -2.73 6.74
N ALA A 92 14.74 -2.58 6.72
CA ALA A 92 15.49 -2.17 7.90
C ALA A 92 15.40 -0.65 8.01
N SER A 93 15.02 -0.15 9.19
CA SER A 93 15.06 1.28 9.52
C SER A 93 16.49 1.74 9.82
#